data_AF-A0A1G1HV35-F1
#
_entry.id   AF-A0A1G1HV35-F1
#
_cell.length_a   1.000
_cell.length_b   1.000
_cell.length_c   1.000
_cell.angle_alpha   90.00
_cell.angle_beta   90.00
_cell.angle_gamma   90.00
#
_symmetry.space_group_name_H-M   'P 1'
#
loop_
_entity.id
_entity.type
_entity.pdbx_description
1 polymer ?
#
loop_
_entity_poly.entity_id
_entity_poly.type
_entity_poly.pdbx_seq_one_letter_code
_entity_poly.pdbx_strand_id
1 'polypeptide(L)' 'MKIYRLNEFAKLTGKSVQTLQRWDREGIFKAYRNKLKRRYYIHDQYLEYIGQKASPEAIPKDEIASLRSQ' A
#
# COMPACT_ATOMS: atom_id res chain seq x y z
N MET A 1 7.39 -13.92 -7.84
CA MET A 1 7.24 -12.77 -6.93
C MET A 1 8.26 -11.70 -7.30
N LYS A 2 7.81 -10.51 -7.75
CA LYS A 2 8.72 -9.42 -8.14
C LYS A 2 8.77 -8.37 -7.05
N ILE A 3 9.98 -7.95 -6.71
CA ILE A 3 10.27 -6.94 -5.68
C ILE A 3 10.72 -5.67 -6.39
N TYR A 4 10.27 -4.52 -5.89
CA TYR A 4 10.59 -3.21 -6.41
C TYR A 4 11.25 -2.37 -5.32
N ARG A 5 12.30 -1.65 -5.69
CA ARG A 5 12.82 -0.56 -4.85
C ARG A 5 11.81 0.59 -4.87
N LEU A 6 11.86 1.42 -3.83
CA LEU A 6 11.01 2.62 -3.69
C LEU A 6 10.96 3.47 -4.98
N ASN A 7 12.10 3.70 -5.64
CA ASN A 7 12.17 4.50 -6.87
C ASN A 7 11.54 3.79 -8.08
N GLU A 8 11.66 2.47 -8.17
CA GLU A 8 11.06 1.68 -9.26
C GLU A 8 9.55 1.63 -9.09
N PHE A 9 9.09 1.46 -7.85
CA PHE A 9 7.67 1.47 -7.51
C PHE A 9 7.01 2.83 -7.74
N ALA A 10 7.74 3.92 -7.46
CA ALA A 10 7.31 5.29 -7.79
C ALA A 10 7.02 5.43 -9.30
N LYS A 11 7.95 4.98 -10.15
CA LYS A 11 7.76 4.98 -11.61
C LYS A 11 6.58 4.11 -12.04
N LEU A 12 6.41 2.95 -11.41
CA LEU A 12 5.34 2.01 -11.72
C LEU A 12 3.93 2.56 -11.37
N THR A 13 3.81 3.23 -10.23
CA THR A 13 2.54 3.81 -9.73
C THR A 13 2.26 5.21 -10.27
N GLY A 14 3.22 5.83 -10.98
CA GLY A 14 3.14 7.22 -11.41
C GLY A 14 3.15 8.24 -10.26
N LYS A 15 3.57 7.84 -9.06
CA LYS A 15 3.68 8.71 -7.88
C LYS A 15 5.12 9.12 -7.62
N SER A 16 5.31 10.21 -6.89
CA SER A 16 6.65 10.61 -6.45
C SER A 16 7.16 9.69 -5.33
N VAL A 17 8.48 9.58 -5.21
CA VAL A 17 9.14 8.88 -4.10
C VAL A 17 8.72 9.45 -2.75
N GLN A 18 8.55 10.77 -2.65
CA GLN A 18 8.13 11.45 -1.43
C GLN A 18 6.70 11.07 -1.02
N THR A 19 5.79 10.92 -1.99
CA THR A 19 4.42 10.45 -1.76
C THR A 19 4.43 9.05 -1.13
N LEU A 20 5.20 8.13 -1.68
CA LEU A 20 5.32 6.77 -1.14
C LEU A 20 5.95 6.74 0.26
N GLN A 21 6.93 7.61 0.53
CA GLN A 21 7.50 7.75 1.88
C GLN A 21 6.50 8.34 2.88
N ARG A 22 5.63 9.25 2.44
CA ARG A 22 4.55 9.81 3.25
C ARG A 22 3.52 8.73 3.57
N TRP A 23 3.09 7.96 2.57
CA TRP A 23 2.15 6.85 2.78
C TRP A 23 2.70 5.74 3.68
N ASP A 24 4.00 5.45 3.64
CA ASP A 24 4.65 4.54 4.59
C ASP A 24 4.60 5.08 6.03
N ARG A 25 4.73 6.40 6.22
CA ARG A 25 4.62 7.05 7.55
C ARG A 25 3.19 7.10 8.06
N GLU A 26 2.23 7.34 7.17
CA GLU A 26 0.80 7.42 7.49
C GLU A 26 0.16 6.02 7.61
N GLY A 27 0.84 4.96 7.16
CA GLY A 27 0.34 3.59 7.19
C GLY A 27 -0.64 3.25 6.06
N ILE A 28 -0.84 4.17 5.11
CA ILE A 28 -1.70 3.97 3.93
C ILE A 28 -1.11 2.92 2.99
N PHE A 29 0.22 2.91 2.85
CA PHE A 29 0.92 2.00 1.96
C PHE A 29 2.17 1.45 2.65
N LYS A 30 2.03 0.30 3.31
CA LYS A 30 3.07 -0.26 4.18
C LYS A 30 4.25 -0.78 3.38
N ALA A 31 5.42 -0.14 3.53
CA ALA A 31 6.63 -0.63 2.90
C ALA A 31 7.24 -1.78 3.70
N TYR A 32 7.71 -2.82 3.02
CA TYR A 32 8.53 -3.83 3.65
C TYR A 32 9.95 -3.29 3.85
N ARG A 33 10.62 -3.77 4.90
CA ARG A 33 11.97 -3.34 5.28
C ARG A 33 12.92 -4.52 5.25
N ASN A 34 14.10 -4.33 4.66
CA ASN A 34 15.15 -5.33 4.69
C ASN A 34 15.96 -5.24 6.01
N LYS A 35 16.93 -6.15 6.19
CA LYS A 35 17.84 -6.12 7.36
C LYS A 35 18.60 -4.79 7.51
N LEU A 36 18.78 -4.05 6.41
CA LEU A 36 19.40 -2.72 6.34
C LEU A 36 18.39 -1.56 6.44
N LYS A 37 17.14 -1.84 6.86
CA LYS A 37 16.03 -0.87 7.01
C LYS A 37 15.66 -0.11 5.71
N ARG A 38 16.03 -0.61 4.54
CA ARG A 38 15.64 -0.05 3.24
C ARG A 38 14.24 -0.49 2.84
N ARG A 39 13.45 0.43 2.29
CA ARG A 39 12.08 0.23 1.83
C ARG A 39 12.04 -0.51 0.49
N TYR A 40 11.20 -1.53 0.41
CA TYR A 40 10.86 -2.21 -0.83
C TYR A 40 9.37 -2.56 -0.85
N TYR A 41 8.86 -2.76 -2.07
CA TYR A 41 7.48 -3.12 -2.33
C TYR A 41 7.44 -4.40 -3.16
N ILE A 42 6.34 -5.12 -3.08
CA ILE A 42 6.14 -6.36 -3.84
C ILE A 42 5.07 -6.13 -4.91
N HIS A 43 5.11 -6.93 -5.98
CA HIS A 43 4.16 -6.79 -7.09
C HIS A 43 2.70 -6.92 -6.64
N ASP A 44 2.41 -7.76 -5.66
CA ASP A 44 1.06 -7.95 -5.15
C ASP A 44 0.47 -6.64 -4.60
N GLN A 45 1.28 -5.81 -3.93
CA GLN A 45 0.83 -4.50 -3.44
C GLN A 45 0.51 -3.54 -4.59
N TYR A 46 1.19 -3.67 -5.73
CA TYR A 46 0.83 -2.93 -6.94
C TYR A 46 -0.51 -3.39 -7.51
N LEU A 47 -0.74 -4.71 -7.55
CA LEU A 47 -2.00 -5.29 -8.02
C LEU A 47 -3.20 -4.87 -7.15
N GLU A 48 -2.97 -4.77 -5.83
CA GLU A 48 -3.94 -4.22 -4.88
C GLU A 48 -4.19 -2.72 -5.13
N TYR A 49 -3.14 -1.94 -5.37
CA TYR A 49 -3.26 -0.50 -5.64
C TYR A 49 -4.04 -0.18 -6.93
N ILE A 50 -3.84 -0.95 -8.00
CA ILE A 50 -4.55 -0.76 -9.27
C ILE A 50 -5.99 -1.31 -9.25
N GLY A 51 -6.44 -1.88 -8.12
CA GLY A 51 -7.79 -2.43 -7.96
C GLY A 51 -8.03 -3.76 -8.67
N GLN A 52 -6.98 -4.49 -9.05
CA GLN A 52 -7.10 -5.83 -9.65
C GLN A 52 -7.26 -6.94 -8.59
N LYS A 53 -6.91 -6.65 -7.34
CA LYS A 53 -7.42 -7.36 -6.17
C LYS A 53 -8.44 -6.45 -5.48
N ALA A 54 -9.66 -6.93 -5.30
CA ALA A 54 -10.62 -6.32 -4.37
C ALA A 54 -9.98 -6.35 -2.97
N SER A 55 -9.48 -5.20 -2.50
CA SER A 55 -9.08 -5.05 -1.10
C SER A 55 -10.31 -4.65 -0.29
N PRO A 56 -10.66 -5.41 0.77
CA PRO A 56 -11.81 -5.14 1.64
C PRO A 56 -11.61 -3.96 2.60
N GLU A 57 -10.47 -3.27 2.58
CA GLU A 57 -10.14 -2.21 3.55
C GLU A 57 -10.46 -0.79 3.08
N ALA A 58 -11.09 -0.65 1.92
CA ALA A 58 -11.74 0.60 1.50
C ALA A 58 -13.16 0.77 2.10
N ILE A 59 -13.56 -0.05 3.07
CA ILE A 59 -14.73 0.23 3.90
C ILE A 59 -14.24 1.08 5.08
N PRO A 60 -14.69 2.35 5.20
CA PRO A 60 -14.45 3.14 6.40
C PRO A 60 -14.82 2.32 7.63
N LYS A 61 -13.94 2.25 8.64
CA LYS A 61 -14.22 1.51 9.89
C LYS A 61 -15.55 1.94 10.53
N ASP A 62 -16.02 3.14 10.21
CA ASP A 62 -17.29 3.72 10.65
C ASP A 62 -18.52 2.99 10.09
N GLU A 63 -18.42 2.29 8.95
CA GLU A 63 -19.56 1.56 8.34
C GLU A 63 -19.77 0.16 8.94
N ILE A 64 -18.70 -0.51 9.40
CA ILE A 64 -18.76 -1.86 9.97
C ILE A 64 -19.48 -1.87 11.33
N ALA A 65 -19.47 -0.75 12.06
CA ALA A 65 -20.18 -0.61 13.33
C ALA A 65 -21.71 -0.54 13.17
N SER A 66 -22.21 -0.03 12.03
CA SER A 66 -23.65 0.14 11.77
C SER A 66 -24.35 -1.19 11.43
N LEU A 67 -23.62 -2.13 10.82
CA LEU A 67 -24.16 -3.43 10.38
C LEU A 67 -24.19 -4.51 11.48
N ARG A 68 -23.62 -4.25 12.66
CA ARG A 68 -23.68 -5.18 13.82
C ARG A 68 -24.79 -4.86 14.82
N SER A 69 -25.66 -3.90 14.50
CA SER A 69 -26.72 -3.44 15.39
C SER A 69 -28.14 -3.56 14.79
N GLN A 70 -28.35 -4.50 13.87
CA GLN A 70 -29.68 -4.98 13.46
C GLN A 70 -29.79 -6.48 13.70
#